data_AF-A0A2I8ACQ7-F1
#
_entry.id   AF-A0A2I8ACQ7-F1
#
_cell.length_a   1.000
_cell.length_b   1.000
_cell.length_c   1.000
_cell.angle_alpha   90.00
_cell.angle_beta   90.00
_cell.angle_gamma   90.00
#
_symmetry.space_group_name_H-M   'P 1'
#
loop_
_entity.id
_entity.type
_entity.pdbx_description
1 polymer ?
#
loop_
_entity_poly.entity_id
_entity_poly.type
_entity_poly.pdbx_seq_one_letter_code
_entity_poly.pdbx_strand_id
1 'polypeptide(L)'
;MFFVVFTLSYWLMNPKLSKFLKAEDLDDALRALQEIGKLDDDDSAHIQQILADWSPPQAVANILIYTLIPKHQRIDYLLQGLRDDNVPYLALAATVGFQNVKAEAVTESQRQLIVNELFRIIEQYPQFAGRATVSISPFLSLNDAPRMFRLLDMLDGSSRHNVLAWLITEIGVNHQQEFLQLAENSGISVSTIQLAQNKLEEYNQAQAEGKFTNIGFPLFSYIPNLQDMLG
;
A
#
# COMPACT_ATOMS: atom_id res chain seq x y z
N MET A 1 -28.55 25.76 -41.58
CA MET A 1 -27.16 25.72 -42.07
C MET A 1 -26.26 25.84 -40.86
N PHE A 2 -25.62 24.73 -40.49
CA PHE A 2 -24.71 24.58 -39.36
C PHE A 2 -23.45 25.42 -39.56
N PHE A 3 -22.84 25.87 -38.46
CA PHE A 3 -21.46 25.50 -38.11
C PHE A 3 -21.23 25.85 -36.63
N VAL A 4 -21.40 24.85 -35.75
CA VAL A 4 -20.76 24.85 -34.44
C VAL A 4 -19.36 24.30 -34.69
N VAL A 5 -18.36 25.16 -34.61
CA VAL A 5 -16.96 24.77 -34.70
C VAL A 5 -16.61 24.07 -33.39
N PHE A 6 -16.58 22.74 -33.40
CA PHE A 6 -15.84 21.99 -32.40
C PHE A 6 -14.36 22.29 -32.64
N THR A 7 -13.78 23.15 -31.82
CA THR A 7 -12.33 23.23 -31.70
C THR A 7 -11.87 21.92 -31.08
N LEU A 8 -11.37 21.01 -31.92
CA LEU A 8 -10.52 19.92 -31.50
C LEU A 8 -9.25 20.53 -30.92
N SER A 9 -9.28 20.83 -29.62
CA SER A 9 -8.06 21.03 -28.84
C SER A 9 -7.34 19.69 -28.86
N TYR A 10 -6.38 19.53 -29.76
CA TYR A 10 -5.40 18.46 -29.65
C TYR A 10 -4.58 18.78 -28.41
N TRP A 11 -4.96 18.18 -27.27
CA TRP A 11 -4.16 18.20 -26.05
C TRP A 11 -2.78 17.66 -26.40
N LEU A 12 -1.78 18.54 -26.45
CA LEU A 12 -0.40 18.15 -26.71
C LEU A 12 0.19 17.66 -25.38
N MET A 13 -0.13 16.42 -25.03
CA MET A 13 0.43 15.77 -23.86
C MET A 13 1.95 15.84 -23.90
N ASN A 14 2.55 16.23 -22.78
CA ASN A 14 4.00 16.26 -22.62
C ASN A 14 4.59 14.88 -22.95
N PRO A 15 5.59 14.78 -23.85
CA PRO A 15 6.17 13.50 -24.23
C PRO A 15 6.76 12.73 -23.04
N LYS A 16 7.17 13.45 -21.98
CA LYS A 16 7.66 12.85 -20.73
C LYS A 16 6.52 12.25 -19.91
N LEU A 17 5.36 12.91 -19.85
CA LEU A 17 4.16 12.33 -19.25
C LEU A 17 3.74 11.08 -20.04
N SER A 18 3.76 11.12 -21.38
CA SER A 18 3.47 9.93 -22.18
C SER A 18 4.43 8.78 -21.90
N LYS A 19 5.73 9.06 -21.69
CA LYS A 19 6.73 8.04 -21.35
C LYS A 19 6.43 7.42 -19.99
N PHE A 20 6.10 8.24 -18.99
CA PHE A 20 5.70 7.79 -17.66
C PHE A 20 4.45 6.90 -17.72
N LEU A 21 3.39 7.32 -18.40
CA LEU A 21 2.12 6.60 -18.43
C LEU A 21 2.20 5.24 -19.14
N LYS A 22 3.18 5.07 -20.03
CA LYS A 22 3.39 3.84 -20.82
C LYS A 22 4.52 2.96 -20.30
N ALA A 23 5.29 3.41 -19.31
CA ALA A 23 6.40 2.63 -18.77
C ALA A 23 5.85 1.36 -18.11
N GLU A 24 6.33 0.21 -18.56
CA GLU A 24 5.95 -1.11 -18.03
C GLU A 24 6.84 -1.53 -16.86
N ASP A 25 8.08 -1.04 -16.85
CA ASP A 25 9.03 -1.23 -15.77
C ASP A 25 8.94 -0.09 -14.74
N LEU A 26 8.91 -0.44 -13.45
CA LEU A 26 8.78 0.52 -12.35
C LEU A 26 9.98 1.49 -12.25
N ASP A 27 11.20 1.04 -12.58
CA ASP A 27 12.37 1.93 -12.55
C ASP A 27 12.35 2.90 -13.74
N ASP A 28 11.89 2.46 -14.91
CA ASP A 28 11.63 3.34 -16.05
C ASP A 28 10.53 4.35 -15.75
N ALA A 29 9.43 3.92 -15.10
CA ALA A 29 8.35 4.80 -14.68
C ALA A 29 8.85 5.86 -13.70
N LEU A 30 9.61 5.46 -12.67
CA LEU A 30 10.20 6.40 -11.72
C LEU A 30 11.17 7.38 -12.38
N ARG A 31 12.03 6.92 -13.30
CA ARG A 31 12.93 7.80 -14.07
C ARG A 31 12.15 8.79 -14.91
N ALA A 32 11.12 8.34 -15.64
CA ALA A 32 10.27 9.21 -16.44
C ALA A 32 9.53 10.24 -15.56
N LEU A 33 9.02 9.83 -14.40
CA LEU A 33 8.37 10.73 -13.43
C LEU A 33 9.29 11.89 -13.01
N GLN A 34 10.56 11.58 -12.72
CA GLN A 34 11.56 12.58 -12.34
C GLN A 34 11.86 13.58 -13.46
N GLU A 35 11.67 13.19 -14.72
CA GLU A 35 11.89 14.06 -15.88
C GLU A 35 10.72 15.03 -16.16
N ILE A 36 9.48 14.69 -15.75
CA ILE A 36 8.26 15.46 -16.05
C ILE A 36 8.36 16.91 -15.54
N GLY A 37 8.97 17.13 -14.39
CA GLY A 37 9.02 18.45 -13.76
C GLY A 37 7.65 18.88 -13.24
N LYS A 38 7.14 20.03 -13.69
CA LYS A 38 5.82 20.54 -13.31
C LYS A 38 4.81 20.18 -14.38
N LEU A 39 3.70 19.54 -13.98
CA LEU A 39 2.54 19.33 -14.86
C LEU A 39 1.89 20.68 -15.20
N ASP A 40 1.54 20.86 -16.46
CA ASP A 40 0.66 21.93 -16.89
C ASP A 40 -0.82 21.50 -16.85
N ASP A 41 -1.71 22.39 -17.28
CA ASP A 41 -3.15 22.15 -17.27
C ASP A 41 -3.55 21.03 -18.25
N ASP A 42 -2.81 20.88 -19.35
CA ASP A 42 -3.04 19.85 -20.37
C ASP A 42 -2.67 18.46 -19.85
N ASP A 43 -1.50 18.36 -19.24
CA ASP A 43 -1.03 17.16 -18.55
C ASP A 43 -2.00 16.75 -17.42
N SER A 44 -2.47 17.73 -16.64
CA SER A 44 -3.41 17.50 -15.55
C SER A 44 -4.77 17.02 -16.05
N ALA A 45 -5.30 17.61 -17.13
CA ALA A 45 -6.54 17.18 -17.77
C ALA A 45 -6.42 15.76 -18.33
N HIS A 46 -5.26 15.41 -18.89
CA HIS A 46 -5.03 14.05 -19.39
C HIS A 46 -4.98 13.00 -18.29
N ILE A 47 -4.32 13.29 -17.16
CA ILE A 47 -4.31 12.41 -15.98
C ILE A 47 -5.73 12.23 -15.43
N GLN A 48 -6.50 13.32 -15.32
CA GLN A 48 -7.90 13.27 -14.89
C GLN A 48 -8.73 12.38 -15.83
N GLN A 49 -8.52 12.50 -17.14
CA GLN A 49 -9.22 11.66 -18.11
C GLN A 49 -8.87 10.17 -17.95
N ILE A 50 -7.59 9.82 -17.80
CA ILE A 50 -7.16 8.43 -17.56
C ILE A 50 -7.79 7.85 -16.30
N LEU A 51 -7.88 8.64 -15.22
CA LEU A 51 -8.50 8.22 -13.96
C LEU A 51 -10.03 8.12 -14.08
N ALA A 52 -10.68 9.00 -14.86
CA ALA A 52 -12.11 8.93 -15.10
C ALA A 52 -12.50 7.73 -15.98
N ASP A 53 -11.75 7.50 -17.05
CA ASP A 53 -11.94 6.37 -17.97
C ASP A 53 -11.41 5.05 -17.36
N TRP A 54 -10.62 5.15 -16.29
CA TRP A 54 -9.93 4.06 -15.62
C TRP A 54 -9.12 3.17 -16.60
N SER A 55 -8.46 3.82 -17.56
CA SER A 55 -7.82 3.17 -18.71
C SER A 55 -6.71 4.02 -19.34
N PRO A 56 -5.63 3.41 -19.87
CA PRO A 56 -5.32 1.97 -19.84
C PRO A 56 -4.77 1.52 -18.46
N PRO A 57 -4.86 0.22 -18.09
CA PRO A 57 -4.44 -0.26 -16.78
C PRO A 57 -3.00 0.08 -16.39
N GLN A 58 -2.06 0.05 -17.34
CA GLN A 58 -0.67 0.46 -17.08
C GLN A 58 -0.56 1.91 -16.63
N ALA A 59 -1.27 2.81 -17.29
CA ALA A 59 -1.26 4.24 -16.95
C ALA A 59 -1.92 4.48 -15.60
N VAL A 60 -3.06 3.82 -15.33
CA VAL A 60 -3.73 3.89 -14.02
C VAL A 60 -2.81 3.38 -12.92
N ALA A 61 -2.16 2.23 -13.11
CA ALA A 61 -1.23 1.67 -12.12
C ALA A 61 -0.08 2.63 -11.80
N ASN A 62 0.55 3.21 -12.83
CA ASN A 62 1.63 4.17 -12.64
C ASN A 62 1.11 5.41 -11.87
N ILE A 63 -0.07 5.93 -12.21
CA ILE A 63 -0.69 7.06 -11.50
C ILE A 63 -1.03 6.72 -10.03
N LEU A 64 -1.47 5.50 -9.72
CA LEU A 64 -1.78 5.09 -8.34
C LEU A 64 -0.51 4.95 -7.49
N ILE A 65 0.52 4.31 -8.04
CA ILE A 65 1.81 4.10 -7.35
C ILE A 65 2.46 5.45 -7.01
N TYR A 66 2.49 6.37 -7.98
CA TYR A 66 3.20 7.64 -7.84
C TYR A 66 2.28 8.83 -7.51
N THR A 67 2.83 9.93 -7.03
CA THR A 67 2.06 11.08 -6.51
C THR A 67 1.68 12.10 -7.58
N LEU A 68 1.07 11.66 -8.69
CA LEU A 68 0.52 12.56 -9.72
C LEU A 68 -0.95 12.92 -9.50
N ILE A 69 -1.66 12.17 -8.65
CA ILE A 69 -3.05 12.47 -8.28
C ILE A 69 -3.07 13.70 -7.34
N PRO A 70 -3.95 14.70 -7.59
CA PRO A 70 -4.18 15.78 -6.64
C PRO A 70 -4.51 15.25 -5.25
N LYS A 71 -3.88 15.83 -4.21
CA LYS A 71 -3.99 15.33 -2.82
C LYS A 71 -5.43 15.08 -2.34
N HIS A 72 -6.35 15.96 -2.72
CA HIS A 72 -7.75 15.90 -2.30
C HIS A 72 -8.55 14.74 -2.94
N GLN A 73 -8.06 14.17 -4.06
CA GLN A 73 -8.70 13.04 -4.76
C GLN A 73 -7.94 11.73 -4.57
N ARG A 74 -6.72 11.79 -4.02
CA ARG A 74 -5.81 10.64 -3.95
C ARG A 74 -6.42 9.47 -3.20
N ILE A 75 -7.09 9.71 -2.08
CA ILE A 75 -7.67 8.64 -1.26
C ILE A 75 -8.77 7.91 -2.04
N ASP A 76 -9.64 8.63 -2.73
CA ASP A 76 -10.78 8.05 -3.45
C ASP A 76 -10.31 7.14 -4.58
N TYR A 77 -9.33 7.58 -5.37
CA TYR A 77 -8.77 6.76 -6.44
C TYR A 77 -7.95 5.58 -5.93
N LEU A 78 -7.21 5.72 -4.82
CA LEU A 78 -6.52 4.58 -4.22
C LEU A 78 -7.52 3.54 -3.68
N LEU A 79 -8.61 3.98 -3.03
CA LEU A 79 -9.68 3.07 -2.59
C LEU A 79 -10.37 2.38 -3.78
N GLN A 80 -10.60 3.10 -4.87
CA GLN A 80 -11.11 2.52 -6.12
C GLN A 80 -10.15 1.43 -6.65
N GLY A 81 -8.84 1.70 -6.65
CA GLY A 81 -7.83 0.72 -7.05
C GLY A 81 -7.78 -0.52 -6.16
N LEU A 82 -7.90 -0.38 -4.84
CA LEU A 82 -7.99 -1.54 -3.95
C LEU A 82 -9.21 -2.42 -4.29
N ARG A 83 -10.34 -1.81 -4.66
CA ARG A 83 -11.61 -2.48 -4.96
C ARG A 83 -11.73 -3.01 -6.38
N ASP A 84 -10.74 -2.79 -7.24
CA ASP A 84 -10.78 -3.29 -8.60
C ASP A 84 -10.39 -4.77 -8.64
N ASP A 85 -11.41 -5.63 -8.70
CA ASP A 85 -11.22 -7.08 -8.84
C ASP A 85 -11.07 -7.52 -10.31
N ASN A 86 -11.23 -6.63 -11.30
CA ASN A 86 -11.06 -6.97 -12.72
C ASN A 86 -9.57 -7.00 -13.10
N VAL A 87 -8.78 -6.09 -12.53
CA VAL A 87 -7.33 -6.01 -12.76
C VAL A 87 -6.61 -6.04 -11.41
N PRO A 88 -6.26 -7.24 -10.89
CA PRO A 88 -5.62 -7.38 -9.57
C PRO A 88 -4.35 -6.54 -9.39
N TYR A 89 -3.63 -6.24 -10.47
CA TYR A 89 -2.47 -5.35 -10.44
C TYR A 89 -2.81 -3.94 -9.94
N LEU A 90 -4.03 -3.43 -10.19
CA LEU A 90 -4.45 -2.12 -9.70
C LEU A 90 -4.64 -2.13 -8.17
N ALA A 91 -5.04 -3.25 -7.58
CA ALA A 91 -5.08 -3.41 -6.13
C ALA A 91 -3.67 -3.38 -5.52
N LEU A 92 -2.69 -4.02 -6.17
CA LEU A 92 -1.29 -3.89 -5.78
C LEU A 92 -0.77 -2.46 -5.95
N ALA A 93 -1.05 -1.82 -7.09
CA ALA A 93 -0.64 -0.44 -7.37
C ALA A 93 -1.20 0.55 -6.33
N ALA A 94 -2.48 0.41 -5.99
CA ALA A 94 -3.10 1.19 -4.92
C ALA A 94 -2.50 0.88 -3.54
N THR A 95 -2.24 -0.39 -3.25
CA THR A 95 -1.56 -0.82 -2.00
C THR A 95 -0.22 -0.11 -1.85
N VAL A 96 0.59 -0.07 -2.90
CA VAL A 96 1.87 0.66 -2.91
C VAL A 96 1.63 2.17 -2.80
N GLY A 97 0.64 2.70 -3.52
CA GLY A 97 0.27 4.11 -3.50
C GLY A 97 -0.09 4.65 -2.11
N PHE A 98 -0.67 3.81 -1.24
CA PHE A 98 -0.98 4.14 0.16
C PHE A 98 0.26 4.35 1.03
N GLN A 99 1.45 3.83 0.67
CA GLN A 99 2.70 4.09 1.40
C GLN A 99 3.10 5.57 1.36
N ASN A 100 2.58 6.32 0.38
CA ASN A 100 2.81 7.75 0.22
C ASN A 100 1.70 8.62 0.87
N VAL A 101 0.72 7.99 1.54
CA VAL A 101 -0.35 8.69 2.25
C VAL A 101 0.02 8.78 3.73
N LYS A 102 0.00 10.00 4.26
CA LYS A 102 0.22 10.25 5.69
C LYS A 102 -1.06 9.97 6.46
N ALA A 103 -0.97 9.22 7.56
CA ALA A 103 -2.12 8.86 8.39
C ALA A 103 -2.82 10.10 9.00
N GLU A 104 -2.07 11.15 9.30
CA GLU A 104 -2.61 12.41 9.85
C GLU A 104 -3.39 13.23 8.81
N ALA A 105 -3.27 12.88 7.52
CA ALA A 105 -3.95 13.55 6.43
C ALA A 105 -5.30 12.91 6.07
N VAL A 106 -5.71 11.83 6.74
CA VAL A 106 -6.99 11.15 6.49
C VAL A 106 -7.94 11.32 7.67
N THR A 107 -9.24 11.36 7.37
CA THR A 107 -10.29 11.33 8.41
C THR A 107 -10.40 9.93 9.01
N GLU A 108 -10.96 9.81 10.21
CA GLU A 108 -11.17 8.49 10.85
C GLU A 108 -12.04 7.56 10.00
N SER A 109 -13.06 8.09 9.31
CA SER A 109 -13.89 7.30 8.39
C SER A 109 -13.07 6.77 7.21
N GLN A 110 -12.20 7.60 6.63
CA GLN A 110 -11.28 7.15 5.58
C GLN A 110 -10.27 6.14 6.11
N ARG A 111 -9.69 6.36 7.30
CA ARG A 111 -8.76 5.41 7.95
C ARG A 111 -9.40 4.03 8.08
N GLN A 112 -10.63 3.95 8.59
CA GLN A 112 -11.34 2.67 8.73
C GLN A 112 -11.58 1.98 7.38
N LEU A 113 -11.94 2.73 6.34
CA LEU A 113 -12.08 2.18 4.98
C LEU A 113 -10.75 1.64 4.47
N ILE A 114 -9.66 2.41 4.60
CA ILE A 114 -8.31 2.01 4.17
C ILE A 114 -7.87 0.73 4.89
N VAL A 115 -8.01 0.68 6.21
CA VAL A 115 -7.66 -0.49 7.02
C VAL A 115 -8.45 -1.72 6.58
N ASN A 116 -9.77 -1.59 6.42
CA ASN A 116 -10.62 -2.71 6.02
C ASN A 116 -10.27 -3.23 4.62
N GLU A 117 -10.06 -2.35 3.65
CA GLU A 117 -9.68 -2.75 2.29
C GLU A 117 -8.28 -3.37 2.25
N LEU A 118 -7.29 -2.81 2.96
CA LEU A 118 -5.95 -3.38 3.00
C LEU A 118 -5.91 -4.74 3.71
N PHE A 119 -6.70 -4.93 4.78
CA PHE A 119 -6.87 -6.26 5.35
C PHE A 119 -7.50 -7.24 4.34
N ARG A 120 -8.53 -6.81 3.60
CA ARG A 120 -9.10 -7.65 2.53
C ARG A 120 -8.03 -8.03 1.51
N ILE A 121 -7.16 -7.11 1.11
CA ILE A 121 -6.04 -7.43 0.21
C ILE A 121 -5.09 -8.46 0.80
N ILE A 122 -4.70 -8.31 2.08
CA ILE A 122 -3.85 -9.27 2.79
C ILE A 122 -4.48 -10.67 2.79
N GLU A 123 -5.80 -10.73 3.03
CA GLU A 123 -6.55 -11.98 3.16
C GLU A 123 -6.83 -12.66 1.80
N GLN A 124 -7.13 -11.86 0.76
CA GLN A 124 -7.57 -12.35 -0.54
C GLN A 124 -6.41 -12.59 -1.53
N TYR A 125 -5.33 -11.82 -1.43
CA TYR A 125 -4.21 -11.86 -2.36
C TYR A 125 -2.89 -12.09 -1.61
N PRO A 126 -2.56 -13.36 -1.25
CA PRO A 126 -1.35 -13.69 -0.50
C PRO A 126 -0.05 -13.14 -1.12
N GLN A 127 0.03 -13.08 -2.45
CA GLN A 127 1.15 -12.52 -3.19
C GLN A 127 1.34 -11.00 -2.98
N PHE A 128 0.32 -10.28 -2.53
CA PHE A 128 0.38 -8.85 -2.21
C PHE A 128 0.53 -8.58 -0.71
N ALA A 129 0.37 -9.60 0.15
CA ALA A 129 0.37 -9.46 1.60
C ALA A 129 1.65 -8.77 2.12
N GLY A 130 2.81 -9.02 1.51
CA GLY A 130 4.06 -8.39 1.92
C GLY A 130 4.05 -6.88 1.76
N ARG A 131 3.43 -6.38 0.68
CA ARG A 131 3.25 -4.93 0.45
C ARG A 131 2.09 -4.37 1.27
N ALA A 132 0.98 -5.08 1.36
CA ALA A 132 -0.19 -4.62 2.10
C ALA A 132 0.07 -4.52 3.61
N THR A 133 0.83 -5.46 4.19
CA THR A 133 1.24 -5.40 5.62
C THR A 133 2.13 -4.20 5.94
N VAL A 134 2.93 -3.71 4.98
CA VAL A 134 3.69 -2.45 5.17
C VAL A 134 2.77 -1.23 5.02
N SER A 135 1.92 -1.24 4.00
CA SER A 135 1.06 -0.10 3.68
C SER A 135 -0.03 0.15 4.72
N ILE A 136 -0.50 -0.88 5.41
CA ILE A 136 -1.57 -0.75 6.42
C ILE A 136 -1.06 -0.17 7.74
N SER A 137 0.20 -0.41 8.11
CA SER A 137 0.75 -0.08 9.44
C SER A 137 0.53 1.34 9.92
N PRO A 138 0.71 2.40 9.09
CA PRO A 138 0.47 3.78 9.53
C PRO A 138 -0.98 4.07 9.90
N PHE A 139 -1.93 3.26 9.42
CA PHE A 139 -3.36 3.47 9.61
C PHE A 139 -3.95 2.61 10.73
N LEU A 140 -3.18 1.65 11.27
CA LEU A 140 -3.65 0.78 12.33
C LEU A 140 -3.75 1.50 13.67
N SER A 141 -4.63 1.01 14.53
CA SER A 141 -4.78 1.40 15.92
C SER A 141 -4.67 0.16 16.82
N LEU A 142 -4.55 0.36 18.14
CA LEU A 142 -4.53 -0.75 19.10
C LEU A 142 -5.79 -1.64 19.01
N ASN A 143 -6.93 -1.08 18.58
CA ASN A 143 -8.17 -1.84 18.36
C ASN A 143 -8.05 -2.84 17.21
N ASP A 144 -7.09 -2.66 16.30
CA ASP A 144 -6.84 -3.54 15.16
C ASP A 144 -5.90 -4.71 15.55
N ALA A 145 -5.27 -4.67 16.73
CA ALA A 145 -4.31 -5.66 17.18
C ALA A 145 -4.84 -7.11 17.20
N PRO A 146 -6.08 -7.40 17.68
CA PRO A 146 -6.61 -8.76 17.61
C PRO A 146 -6.71 -9.28 16.17
N ARG A 147 -7.00 -8.41 15.19
CA ARG A 147 -7.05 -8.80 13.78
C ARG A 147 -5.65 -9.03 13.23
N MET A 148 -4.69 -8.20 13.60
CA MET A 148 -3.27 -8.39 13.26
C MET A 148 -2.71 -9.71 13.81
N PHE A 149 -3.01 -10.06 15.06
CA PHE A 149 -2.62 -11.36 15.61
C PHE A 149 -3.18 -12.52 14.78
N ARG A 150 -4.45 -12.50 14.41
CA ARG A 150 -5.08 -13.54 13.57
C ARG A 150 -4.38 -13.74 12.23
N LEU A 151 -3.78 -12.70 11.66
CA LEU A 151 -3.03 -12.83 10.41
C LEU A 151 -1.75 -13.69 10.55
N LEU A 152 -1.20 -13.85 11.76
CA LEU A 152 0.08 -14.53 11.94
C LEU A 152 0.06 -16.02 11.54
N ASP A 153 -1.07 -16.71 11.74
CA ASP A 153 -1.22 -18.12 11.35
C ASP A 153 -1.29 -18.32 9.84
N MET A 154 -1.81 -17.33 9.11
CA MET A 154 -2.03 -17.43 7.66
C MET A 154 -0.88 -16.86 6.83
N LEU A 155 -0.11 -15.91 7.38
CA LEU A 155 0.99 -15.26 6.66
C LEU A 155 2.30 -16.02 6.84
N ASP A 156 3.22 -15.87 5.89
CA ASP A 156 4.57 -16.41 5.94
C ASP A 156 5.63 -15.30 5.74
N GLY A 157 6.91 -15.71 5.83
CA GLY A 157 8.07 -14.90 5.49
C GLY A 157 8.01 -13.45 5.97
N SER A 158 8.20 -12.52 5.03
CA SER A 158 8.20 -11.08 5.29
C SER A 158 6.84 -10.54 5.77
N SER A 159 5.72 -11.08 5.28
CA SER A 159 4.39 -10.61 5.68
C SER A 159 4.14 -10.87 7.16
N ARG A 160 4.46 -12.07 7.65
CA ARG A 160 4.37 -12.40 9.09
C ARG A 160 5.31 -11.55 9.93
N HIS A 161 6.54 -11.31 9.44
CA HIS A 161 7.50 -10.42 10.09
C HIS A 161 6.94 -8.99 10.23
N ASN A 162 6.34 -8.44 9.19
CA ASN A 162 5.78 -7.08 9.21
C ASN A 162 4.66 -6.91 10.23
N VAL A 163 3.77 -7.91 10.32
CA VAL A 163 2.71 -7.95 11.33
C VAL A 163 3.30 -8.03 12.74
N LEU A 164 4.29 -8.89 12.96
CA LEU A 164 4.98 -8.99 14.25
C LEU A 164 5.71 -7.70 14.63
N ALA A 165 6.36 -7.06 13.67
CA ALA A 165 7.06 -5.80 13.88
C ALA A 165 6.10 -4.75 14.44
N TRP A 166 4.94 -4.57 13.80
CA TRP A 166 3.92 -3.64 14.26
C TRP A 166 3.38 -4.01 15.66
N LEU A 167 3.03 -5.27 15.90
CA LEU A 167 2.51 -5.72 17.21
C LEU A 167 3.52 -5.50 18.34
N ILE A 168 4.80 -5.77 18.08
CA ILE A 168 5.87 -5.59 19.05
C ILE A 168 6.10 -4.10 19.32
N THR A 169 6.18 -3.26 18.29
CA THR A 169 6.45 -1.82 18.45
C THR A 169 5.30 -1.09 19.14
N GLU A 170 4.06 -1.41 18.81
CA GLU A 170 2.89 -0.70 19.34
C GLU A 170 2.47 -1.19 20.74
N ILE A 171 2.73 -2.46 21.06
CA ILE A 171 2.25 -3.08 22.32
C ILE A 171 3.40 -3.67 23.11
N GLY A 172 4.16 -4.57 22.47
CA GLY A 172 5.14 -5.42 23.13
C GLY A 172 6.21 -4.66 23.91
N VAL A 173 6.72 -3.54 23.38
CA VAL A 173 7.79 -2.75 24.02
C VAL A 173 7.41 -2.25 25.41
N ASN A 174 6.16 -1.83 25.60
CA ASN A 174 5.72 -1.19 26.84
C ASN A 174 4.83 -2.12 27.70
N HIS A 175 4.17 -3.10 27.08
CA HIS A 175 3.09 -3.87 27.69
C HIS A 175 3.18 -5.36 27.32
N GLN A 176 4.29 -6.03 27.67
CA GLN A 176 4.51 -7.45 27.36
C GLN A 176 3.37 -8.37 27.83
N GLN A 177 2.81 -8.16 29.02
CA GLN A 177 1.69 -8.98 29.51
C GLN A 177 0.42 -8.79 28.67
N GLU A 178 0.13 -7.56 28.26
CA GLU A 178 -1.01 -7.25 27.39
C GLU A 178 -0.82 -7.86 26.00
N PHE A 179 0.39 -7.78 25.45
CA PHE A 179 0.74 -8.42 24.18
C PHE A 179 0.43 -9.93 24.20
N LEU A 180 0.88 -10.64 25.24
CA LEU A 180 0.64 -12.08 25.37
C LEU A 180 -0.85 -12.39 25.57
N GLN A 181 -1.54 -11.62 26.41
CA GLN A 181 -2.98 -11.79 26.63
C GLN A 181 -3.79 -11.56 25.34
N LEU A 182 -3.43 -10.55 24.55
CA LEU A 182 -4.06 -10.31 23.24
C LEU A 182 -3.77 -11.44 22.26
N ALA A 183 -2.55 -11.98 22.23
CA ALA A 183 -2.19 -13.13 21.40
C ALA A 183 -3.05 -14.35 21.75
N GLU A 184 -3.14 -14.71 23.04
CA GLU A 184 -3.95 -15.83 23.54
C GLU A 184 -5.44 -15.65 23.22
N ASN A 185 -5.96 -14.44 23.39
CA ASN A 185 -7.37 -14.13 23.14
C ASN A 185 -7.71 -13.99 21.64
N SER A 186 -6.72 -13.98 20.75
CA SER A 186 -6.95 -13.81 19.31
C SER A 186 -7.30 -15.11 18.59
N GLY A 187 -7.28 -16.25 19.27
CA GLY A 187 -7.67 -17.55 18.70
C GLY A 187 -6.66 -18.13 17.71
N ILE A 188 -5.40 -17.70 17.80
CA ILE A 188 -4.28 -18.23 17.01
C ILE A 188 -3.69 -19.50 17.62
N SER A 189 -2.94 -20.26 16.82
CA SER A 189 -2.30 -21.50 17.27
C SER A 189 -1.26 -21.28 18.37
N VAL A 190 -1.10 -22.27 19.26
CA VAL A 190 -0.10 -22.25 20.35
C VAL A 190 1.32 -22.04 19.81
N SER A 191 1.64 -22.65 18.67
CA SER A 191 2.93 -22.45 17.99
C SER A 191 3.16 -21.00 17.56
N THR A 192 2.11 -20.31 17.12
CA THR A 192 2.19 -18.91 16.69
C THR A 192 2.26 -17.96 17.89
N ILE A 193 1.58 -18.28 18.99
CA ILE A 193 1.75 -17.57 20.27
C ILE A 193 3.21 -17.68 20.73
N GLN A 194 3.78 -18.88 20.72
CA GLN A 194 5.18 -19.10 21.11
C GLN A 194 6.14 -18.35 20.17
N LEU A 195 5.88 -18.34 18.86
CA LEU A 195 6.67 -17.57 17.90
C LEU A 195 6.64 -16.06 18.23
N ALA A 196 5.46 -15.50 18.49
CA ALA A 196 5.30 -14.09 18.83
C ALA A 196 6.02 -13.73 20.14
N GLN A 197 5.88 -14.59 21.16
CA GLN A 197 6.60 -14.45 22.43
C GLN A 197 8.13 -14.46 22.22
N ASN A 198 8.66 -15.46 21.51
CA ASN A 198 10.10 -15.57 21.26
C ASN A 198 10.63 -14.33 20.54
N LYS A 199 9.87 -13.77 19.59
CA LYS A 199 10.26 -12.56 18.86
C LYS A 199 10.24 -11.30 19.72
N LEU A 200 9.29 -11.19 20.64
CA LEU A 200 9.27 -10.12 21.63
C LEU A 200 10.46 -10.21 22.59
N GLU A 201 10.79 -11.42 23.07
CA GLU A 201 11.97 -11.65 23.91
C GLU A 201 13.27 -11.31 23.19
N GLU A 202 13.43 -11.75 21.93
CA GLU A 202 14.58 -11.42 21.08
C GLU A 202 14.71 -9.91 20.87
N TYR A 203 13.60 -9.21 20.65
CA TYR A 203 13.59 -7.75 20.54
C TYR A 203 14.03 -7.07 21.84
N ASN A 204 13.46 -7.47 22.98
CA ASN A 204 13.77 -6.90 24.29
C ASN A 204 15.22 -7.13 24.68
N GLN A 205 15.76 -8.33 24.40
CA GLN A 205 17.17 -8.63 24.63
C GLN A 205 18.08 -7.74 23.78
N ALA A 206 17.78 -7.58 22.49
CA ALA A 206 18.56 -6.71 21.61
C ALA A 206 18.54 -5.25 22.11
N GLN A 207 17.39 -4.73 22.53
CA GLN A 207 17.27 -3.39 23.10
C GLN A 207 18.10 -3.23 24.39
N ALA A 208 18.01 -4.19 25.32
CA ALA A 208 18.77 -4.16 26.57
C ALA A 208 20.28 -4.19 26.34
N GLU A 209 20.73 -4.88 25.28
CA GLU A 209 22.13 -4.96 24.89
C GLU A 209 22.60 -3.79 24.00
N GLY A 210 21.70 -2.85 23.65
CA GLY A 210 21.98 -1.74 22.74
C GLY A 210 22.30 -2.21 21.31
N LYS A 211 21.83 -3.39 20.92
CA LYS A 211 22.05 -3.98 19.60
C LYS A 211 20.92 -3.64 18.65
N PHE A 212 21.28 -3.45 17.39
CA PHE A 212 20.30 -3.37 16.31
C PHE A 212 19.60 -4.72 16.11
N THR A 213 18.28 -4.67 15.93
CA THR A 213 17.47 -5.80 15.48
C THR A 213 16.49 -5.31 14.41
N ASN A 214 16.24 -6.13 13.40
CA ASN A 214 15.26 -5.82 12.35
C ASN A 214 13.82 -6.17 12.76
N ILE A 215 13.59 -6.76 13.95
CA ILE A 215 12.26 -7.21 14.39
C ILE A 215 11.27 -6.05 14.50
N GLY A 216 11.71 -4.86 14.90
CA GLY A 216 10.85 -3.67 14.95
C GLY A 216 10.69 -2.94 13.62
N PHE A 217 11.22 -3.47 12.52
CA PHE A 217 11.23 -2.80 11.22
C PHE A 217 10.53 -3.65 10.15
N PRO A 218 9.69 -3.03 9.30
CA PRO A 218 9.09 -3.74 8.18
C PRO A 218 10.14 -4.13 7.13
N LEU A 219 9.93 -5.30 6.52
CA LEU A 219 10.65 -5.80 5.36
C LEU A 219 9.82 -5.52 4.10
N PHE A 220 10.43 -4.82 3.14
CA PHE A 220 9.80 -4.53 1.85
C PHE A 220 9.96 -5.72 0.90
N SER A 221 8.84 -6.22 0.38
CA SER A 221 8.82 -7.28 -0.66
C SER A 221 9.04 -6.70 -2.05
N TYR A 222 9.41 -7.49 -3.05
CA TYR A 222 9.44 -7.02 -4.44
C TYR A 222 8.05 -6.54 -4.93
N ILE A 223 7.99 -5.57 -5.85
CA ILE A 223 6.76 -5.17 -6.55
C ILE A 223 6.92 -5.65 -8.00
N PRO A 224 6.10 -6.62 -8.47
CA PRO A 224 6.13 -7.03 -9.87
C PRO A 224 5.70 -5.90 -10.82
N ASN A 225 6.13 -5.97 -12.06
CA ASN A 225 5.56 -5.18 -13.15
C ASN A 225 4.19 -5.76 -13.56
N LEU A 226 3.36 -4.97 -14.25
CA LEU A 226 2.05 -5.46 -14.71
C LEU A 226 2.21 -6.69 -15.61
N GLN A 227 3.18 -6.66 -16.52
CA GLN A 227 3.44 -7.75 -17.47
C GLN A 227 3.84 -9.06 -16.76
N ASP A 228 4.57 -8.98 -15.64
CA ASP A 228 4.96 -10.16 -14.87
C ASP A 228 3.75 -10.91 -14.28
N MET A 229 2.60 -10.23 -14.15
CA MET A 229 1.35 -10.81 -13.68
C MET A 229 0.43 -11.34 -14.78
N LEU A 230 0.69 -10.98 -16.04
CA LEU A 230 -0.16 -11.36 -17.18
C LEU A 230 0.33 -12.65 -17.89
N GLY A 231 1.59 -13.05 -17.68
CA GLY A 231 2.16 -14.29 -18.21
C GLY A 231 2.88 -14.12 -19.54
#